data_AF-A0A7W3FN78-F1
#
_entry.id   AF-A0A7W3FN78-F1
#
_cell.length_a   1.000
_cell.length_b   1.000
_cell.length_c   1.000
_cell.angle_alpha   90.00
_cell.angle_beta   90.00
_cell.angle_gamma   90.00
#
_symmetry.space_group_name_H-M   'P 1'
#
loop_
_entity.id
_entity.type
_entity.pdbx_description
1 polymer ?
#
loop_
_entity_poly.entity_id
_entity_poly.type
_entity_poly.pdbx_seq_one_letter_code
_entity_poly.pdbx_strand_id
1 'polypeptide(L)'
;MSTLALALAAMSIAGLAQAQSAEAPFFGGTSNDVNVKVGKSDVSAGTVHTPGLAGISVKASGIDLQVDFQGLSRYSGTGPVYQLSMPADADHPNNLGVFTFARAGTGDVWFGEWSSTGNVSTGDHTVYYVGDTTGTTLPTSGTATYAVTGINNSGGGSVLSGNFTANFSTNRLSGSLTRTGSSTVNTLALGSSTLVNYVSINPTSASFSGAARADATAGTVEGRFYGANAAALAGIATFADRSKDVAFGGAR
;
A
#
# COMPACT_ATOMS: atom_id res chain seq x y z
N MET A 1 0.78 -59.92 -50.88
CA MET A 1 1.82 -59.43 -49.95
C MET A 1 2.05 -57.95 -50.22
N SER A 2 2.33 -57.20 -49.16
CA SER A 2 2.74 -55.79 -49.09
C SER A 2 1.64 -54.79 -48.69
N THR A 3 1.85 -54.31 -47.47
CA THR A 3 1.19 -53.37 -46.56
C THR A 3 1.38 -51.89 -46.90
N LEU A 4 0.49 -51.01 -46.40
CA LEU A 4 0.76 -49.78 -45.60
C LEU A 4 -0.47 -48.84 -45.69
N ALA A 5 -1.26 -48.64 -44.63
CA ALA A 5 -1.07 -47.77 -43.47
C ALA A 5 -1.56 -46.31 -43.68
N LEU A 6 -2.51 -45.94 -42.81
CA LEU A 6 -3.16 -44.64 -42.62
C LEU A 6 -2.17 -43.51 -42.28
N ALA A 7 -2.47 -42.27 -42.70
CA ALA A 7 -1.99 -41.07 -42.01
C ALA A 7 -3.07 -39.98 -42.02
N LEU A 8 -3.64 -39.73 -40.83
CA LEU A 8 -4.59 -38.68 -40.49
C LEU A 8 -3.79 -37.41 -40.15
N ALA A 9 -3.90 -36.35 -40.94
CA ALA A 9 -3.26 -35.08 -40.62
C ALA A 9 -4.18 -34.23 -39.74
N ALA A 10 -3.93 -34.24 -38.42
CA ALA A 10 -4.53 -33.30 -37.48
C ALA A 10 -3.81 -31.95 -37.59
N MET A 11 -4.55 -30.89 -37.98
CA MET A 11 -4.05 -29.52 -37.91
C MET A 11 -4.07 -29.06 -36.44
N SER A 12 -2.89 -28.98 -35.82
CA SER A 12 -2.70 -28.35 -34.52
C SER A 12 -2.83 -26.83 -34.67
N ILE A 13 -3.86 -26.24 -34.06
CA ILE A 13 -3.93 -24.80 -33.84
C ILE A 13 -2.90 -24.48 -32.75
N ALA A 14 -1.79 -23.85 -33.14
CA ALA A 14 -0.84 -23.31 -32.19
C ALA A 14 -1.51 -22.19 -31.39
N GLY A 15 -1.70 -22.42 -30.09
CA GLY A 15 -2.14 -21.38 -29.17
C GLY A 15 -1.07 -20.30 -29.07
N LEU A 16 -1.40 -19.08 -29.49
CA LEU A 16 -0.61 -17.90 -29.18
C LEU A 16 -0.75 -17.66 -27.67
N ALA A 17 0.26 -18.07 -26.90
CA ALA A 17 0.46 -17.54 -25.56
C ALA A 17 0.68 -16.03 -25.71
N GLN A 18 -0.33 -15.23 -25.37
CA GLN A 18 -0.13 -13.79 -25.19
C GLN A 18 0.83 -13.64 -24.03
N ALA A 19 2.04 -13.14 -24.31
CA ALA A 19 2.93 -12.67 -23.27
C ALA A 19 2.19 -11.56 -22.52
N GLN A 20 1.69 -11.87 -21.32
CA GLN A 20 1.30 -10.84 -20.36
C GLN A 20 2.56 -10.00 -20.15
N SER A 21 2.51 -8.75 -20.61
CA SER A 21 3.51 -7.75 -20.28
C SER A 21 3.70 -7.76 -18.77
N ALA A 22 4.91 -8.12 -18.32
CA ALA A 22 5.25 -8.14 -16.91
C ALA A 22 4.94 -6.75 -16.32
N GLU A 23 4.00 -6.71 -15.37
CA GLU A 23 3.75 -5.49 -14.61
C GLU A 23 5.06 -5.03 -13.96
N ALA A 24 5.27 -3.71 -13.83
CA ALA A 24 6.40 -3.22 -13.05
C ALA A 24 6.37 -3.91 -11.67
N PRO A 25 7.50 -4.46 -11.18
CA PRO A 25 7.50 -5.36 -10.03
C PRO A 25 7.06 -4.66 -8.74
N PHE A 26 6.93 -3.33 -8.74
CA PHE A 26 6.43 -2.56 -7.61
C PHE A 26 5.27 -1.68 -8.04
N PHE A 27 4.17 -1.76 -7.30
CA PHE A 27 3.02 -0.89 -7.49
C PHE A 27 2.55 -0.32 -6.15
N GLY A 28 2.12 0.93 -6.19
CA GLY A 28 1.68 1.68 -5.02
C GLY A 28 0.93 2.94 -5.40
N GLY A 29 0.62 3.75 -4.40
CA GLY A 29 -0.03 5.04 -4.57
C GLY A 29 0.41 6.02 -3.48
N THR A 30 0.20 7.31 -3.76
CA THR A 30 0.45 8.40 -2.81
C THR A 30 -0.61 9.47 -2.97
N SER A 31 -1.01 10.12 -1.88
CA SER A 31 -1.95 11.24 -1.94
C SER A 31 -1.32 12.52 -2.51
N ASN A 32 0.01 12.60 -2.61
CA ASN A 32 0.71 13.73 -3.23
C ASN A 32 2.11 13.36 -3.75
N ASP A 33 2.21 13.12 -5.06
CA ASP A 33 3.45 12.70 -5.74
C ASP A 33 4.45 13.86 -5.99
N VAL A 34 4.06 15.09 -5.68
CA VAL A 34 4.97 16.24 -5.61
C VAL A 34 5.79 16.19 -4.32
N ASN A 35 5.19 15.68 -3.23
CA ASN A 35 5.85 15.60 -1.93
C ASN A 35 6.69 14.33 -1.81
N VAL A 36 6.05 13.19 -2.06
CA VAL A 36 6.63 11.86 -1.85
C VAL A 36 6.32 10.98 -3.03
N LYS A 37 7.30 10.24 -3.53
CA LYS A 37 7.09 9.24 -4.58
C LYS A 37 7.49 7.87 -4.06
N VAL A 38 6.65 6.87 -4.33
CA VAL A 38 6.90 5.48 -3.98
C VAL A 38 7.07 4.62 -5.23
N GLY A 39 7.80 3.52 -5.11
CA GLY A 39 8.08 2.62 -6.23
C GLY A 39 9.22 1.68 -5.92
N LYS A 40 9.92 1.22 -6.96
CA LYS A 40 11.13 0.42 -6.79
C LYS A 40 12.28 1.31 -6.31
N SER A 41 13.07 0.85 -5.36
CA SER A 41 14.28 1.50 -4.88
C SER A 41 15.41 1.37 -5.92
N ASP A 42 16.19 2.44 -6.03
CA ASP A 42 17.34 2.52 -6.95
C ASP A 42 18.65 2.77 -6.19
N VAL A 43 18.58 3.22 -4.92
CA VAL A 43 19.76 3.50 -4.09
C VAL A 43 20.45 2.21 -3.68
N SER A 44 21.74 2.13 -3.97
CA SER A 44 22.68 1.20 -3.33
C SER A 44 23.61 2.00 -2.43
N ALA A 45 23.51 1.80 -1.11
CA ALA A 45 24.36 2.49 -0.14
C ALA A 45 24.77 1.56 0.99
N GLY A 46 26.04 1.12 0.95
CA GLY A 46 26.64 0.23 1.94
C GLY A 46 25.90 -1.11 2.05
N THR A 47 25.81 -1.64 3.28
CA THR A 47 25.09 -2.88 3.62
C THR A 47 23.67 -2.59 4.15
N VAL A 48 23.22 -1.34 4.08
CA VAL A 48 21.94 -0.89 4.64
C VAL A 48 20.88 -0.77 3.57
N HIS A 49 21.21 -0.15 2.44
CA HIS A 49 20.26 0.10 1.36
C HIS A 49 20.49 -0.79 0.15
N THR A 50 19.40 -1.40 -0.32
CA THR A 50 19.40 -2.39 -1.40
C THR A 50 18.46 -1.94 -2.52
N PRO A 51 18.93 -1.83 -3.77
CA PRO A 51 18.07 -1.52 -4.91
C PRO A 51 17.16 -2.71 -5.25
N GLY A 52 16.03 -2.44 -5.89
CA GLY A 52 15.08 -3.47 -6.31
C GLY A 52 14.09 -3.91 -5.23
N LEU A 53 13.91 -3.10 -4.18
CA LEU A 53 12.91 -3.29 -3.13
C LEU A 53 11.86 -2.16 -3.18
N ALA A 54 10.84 -2.23 -2.36
CA ALA A 54 9.88 -1.16 -2.18
C ALA A 54 10.58 0.05 -1.54
N GLY A 55 10.46 1.21 -2.18
CA GLY A 55 11.18 2.42 -1.81
C GLY A 55 10.38 3.71 -1.94
N ILE A 56 10.99 4.76 -1.42
CA ILE A 56 10.41 6.10 -1.27
C ILE A 56 11.45 7.17 -1.57
N SER A 57 11.01 8.28 -2.15
CA SER A 57 11.80 9.52 -2.27
C SER A 57 11.01 10.73 -1.75
N VAL A 58 11.72 11.71 -1.20
CA VAL A 58 11.14 12.98 -0.73
C VAL A 58 11.41 14.05 -1.77
N LYS A 59 10.51 14.14 -2.74
CA LYS A 59 10.60 15.10 -3.83
C LYS A 59 10.47 16.54 -3.35
N ALA A 60 9.75 16.77 -2.25
CA ALA A 60 9.71 18.07 -1.57
C ALA A 60 11.10 18.59 -1.16
N SER A 61 12.07 17.70 -0.92
CA SER A 61 13.45 18.04 -0.58
C SER A 61 14.41 18.00 -1.79
N GLY A 62 13.87 17.86 -3.00
CA GLY A 62 14.65 17.77 -4.23
C GLY A 62 15.28 16.40 -4.50
N ILE A 63 14.94 15.37 -3.72
CA ILE A 63 15.44 14.01 -3.87
C ILE A 63 14.40 13.19 -4.63
N ASP A 64 14.72 12.73 -5.85
CA ASP A 64 13.83 11.89 -6.66
C ASP A 64 14.22 10.40 -6.63
N LEU A 65 15.44 10.08 -6.19
CA LEU A 65 15.93 8.70 -6.12
C LEU A 65 15.33 7.96 -4.93
N GLN A 66 14.69 6.82 -5.19
CA GLN A 66 13.98 6.05 -4.19
C GLN A 66 14.92 5.17 -3.37
N VAL A 67 14.83 5.29 -2.04
CA VAL A 67 15.56 4.47 -1.07
C VAL A 67 14.62 3.43 -0.46
N ASP A 68 15.11 2.22 -0.18
CA ASP A 68 14.27 1.12 0.27
C ASP A 68 13.79 1.27 1.72
N PHE A 69 12.53 0.94 1.96
CA PHE A 69 11.93 0.99 3.31
C PHE A 69 12.58 0.00 4.27
N GLN A 70 13.07 -1.14 3.76
CA GLN A 70 13.75 -2.13 4.58
C GLN A 70 15.01 -1.56 5.24
N GLY A 71 15.86 -0.89 4.47
CA GLY A 71 17.03 -0.17 4.96
C GLY A 71 16.65 0.99 5.86
N LEU A 72 15.64 1.79 5.46
CA LEU A 72 15.14 2.91 6.28
C LEU A 72 14.67 2.47 7.66
N SER A 73 13.99 1.33 7.76
CA SER A 73 13.47 0.81 9.03
C SER A 73 14.56 0.58 10.08
N ARG A 74 15.81 0.35 9.65
CA ARG A 74 16.98 0.15 10.53
C ARG A 74 17.44 1.41 11.25
N TYR A 75 17.01 2.58 10.79
CA TYR A 75 17.29 3.87 11.45
C TYR A 75 16.21 4.26 12.46
N SER A 76 15.14 3.48 12.58
CA SER A 76 14.10 3.69 13.57
C SER A 76 14.29 2.80 14.80
N GLY A 77 13.45 3.00 15.82
CA GLY A 77 13.42 2.19 17.03
C GLY A 77 12.84 0.79 16.82
N THR A 78 12.70 0.05 17.92
CA THR A 78 12.08 -1.28 17.91
C THR A 78 10.55 -1.17 17.89
N GLY A 79 9.88 -1.78 16.92
CA GLY A 79 8.43 -1.84 16.87
C GLY A 79 7.89 -2.22 15.49
N PRO A 80 6.56 -2.43 15.37
CA PRO A 80 5.91 -2.69 14.09
C PRO A 80 5.68 -1.42 13.26
N VAL A 81 5.82 -0.24 13.88
CA VAL A 81 5.69 1.08 13.27
C VAL A 81 7.02 1.80 13.45
N TYR A 82 7.59 2.24 12.34
CA TYR A 82 8.85 2.93 12.25
C TYR A 82 8.61 4.43 12.11
N GLN A 83 9.33 5.23 12.88
CA GLN A 83 9.36 6.68 12.74
C GLN A 83 10.79 7.16 12.45
N LEU A 84 10.92 8.06 11.48
CA LEU A 84 12.14 8.81 11.19
C LEU A 84 11.80 10.28 11.23
N SER A 85 12.59 11.08 11.94
CA SER A 85 12.32 12.50 12.16
C SER A 85 13.52 13.34 11.73
N MET A 86 13.37 14.05 10.63
CA MET A 86 14.33 15.03 10.10
C MET A 86 13.57 16.28 9.61
N PRO A 87 12.80 16.93 10.51
CA PRO A 87 11.85 17.98 10.17
C PRO A 87 12.51 19.19 9.49
N ALA A 88 11.69 19.98 8.81
CA ALA A 88 12.07 21.22 8.14
C ALA A 88 12.39 22.36 9.10
N ASP A 89 13.50 22.26 9.83
CA ASP A 89 13.97 23.28 10.76
C ASP A 89 15.47 23.58 10.61
N ALA A 90 15.95 24.55 11.39
CA ALA A 90 17.34 25.00 11.33
C ALA A 90 18.35 23.94 11.82
N ASP A 91 17.91 22.96 12.61
CA ASP A 91 18.75 21.94 13.23
C ASP A 91 18.93 20.70 12.34
N HIS A 92 18.09 20.54 11.30
CA HIS A 92 18.12 19.41 10.37
C HIS A 92 18.44 19.85 8.93
N PRO A 93 19.74 19.98 8.56
CA PRO A 93 20.15 20.59 7.29
C PRO A 93 19.70 19.82 6.03
N ASN A 94 19.37 18.53 6.17
CA ASN A 94 18.87 17.71 5.06
C ASN A 94 17.36 17.83 4.84
N ASN A 95 16.61 18.36 5.83
CA ASN A 95 15.18 18.66 5.75
C ASN A 95 14.37 17.59 4.98
N LEU A 96 14.38 16.35 5.47
CA LEU A 96 13.70 15.23 4.82
C LEU A 96 12.26 15.03 5.33
N GLY A 97 11.84 15.82 6.30
CA GLY A 97 10.54 15.71 6.96
C GLY A 97 10.49 14.60 8.00
N VAL A 98 9.27 14.28 8.40
CA VAL A 98 8.96 13.25 9.39
C VAL A 98 8.15 12.16 8.72
N PHE A 99 8.60 10.93 8.87
CA PHE A 99 7.99 9.73 8.32
C PHE A 99 7.46 8.87 9.45
N THR A 100 6.27 8.30 9.26
CA THR A 100 5.81 7.16 10.05
C THR A 100 5.32 6.07 9.11
N PHE A 101 5.90 4.88 9.15
CA PHE A 101 5.59 3.81 8.20
C PHE A 101 5.65 2.44 8.86
N ALA A 102 5.02 1.45 8.22
CA ALA A 102 4.98 0.08 8.69
C ALA A 102 4.98 -0.90 7.52
N ARG A 103 5.29 -2.15 7.85
CA ARG A 103 5.29 -3.27 6.90
C ARG A 103 3.95 -4.01 6.97
N ALA A 104 3.35 -4.33 5.83
CA ALA A 104 2.16 -5.17 5.75
C ALA A 104 2.56 -6.65 5.60
N GLY A 105 2.53 -7.40 6.70
CA GLY A 105 2.91 -8.80 6.74
C GLY A 105 4.41 -9.03 6.54
N THR A 106 4.76 -10.14 5.88
CA THR A 106 6.16 -10.58 5.67
C THR A 106 6.68 -10.34 4.25
N GLY A 107 5.86 -9.83 3.35
CA GLY A 107 6.25 -9.44 1.99
C GLY A 107 6.91 -8.06 1.95
N ASP A 108 7.47 -7.66 0.81
CA ASP A 108 8.01 -6.31 0.63
C ASP A 108 6.88 -5.32 0.31
N VAL A 109 6.03 -5.05 1.32
CA VAL A 109 4.83 -4.23 1.22
C VAL A 109 4.82 -3.25 2.38
N TRP A 110 4.73 -1.97 2.08
CA TRP A 110 4.91 -0.87 3.02
C TRP A 110 3.84 0.19 2.83
N PHE A 111 3.53 0.88 3.92
CA PHE A 111 2.57 1.98 3.95
C PHE A 111 2.95 2.97 5.04
N GLY A 112 2.56 4.22 4.88
CA GLY A 112 2.92 5.24 5.85
C GLY A 112 2.46 6.64 5.49
N GLU A 113 2.89 7.57 6.32
CA GLU A 113 2.66 9.00 6.18
C GLU A 113 3.98 9.76 6.16
N TRP A 114 3.90 10.98 5.64
CA TRP A 114 4.96 11.97 5.63
C TRP A 114 4.39 13.38 5.78
N SER A 115 5.13 14.24 6.46
CA SER A 115 4.98 15.71 6.39
C SER A 115 6.32 16.37 6.64
N SER A 116 6.51 17.60 6.17
CA SER A 116 7.77 18.35 6.35
C SER A 116 8.10 18.61 7.83
N THR A 117 7.11 18.76 8.69
CA THR A 117 7.32 19.13 10.11
C THR A 117 6.90 18.06 11.11
N GLY A 118 6.23 16.98 10.66
CA GLY A 118 5.55 16.04 11.55
C GLY A 118 4.16 16.49 12.00
N ASN A 119 3.73 17.70 11.64
CA ASN A 119 2.39 18.21 11.94
C ASN A 119 1.48 18.04 10.73
N VAL A 120 0.50 17.14 10.83
CA VAL A 120 -0.44 16.88 9.72
C VAL A 120 -1.34 18.07 9.35
N SER A 121 -1.36 19.13 10.17
CA SER A 121 -2.16 20.34 9.94
C SER A 121 -1.47 21.36 9.04
N THR A 122 -0.19 21.18 8.68
CA THR A 122 0.57 22.13 7.85
C THR A 122 0.24 22.08 6.36
N GLY A 123 -0.71 21.25 5.94
CA GLY A 123 -1.21 21.25 4.56
C GLY A 123 -0.39 20.41 3.58
N ASP A 124 0.66 19.75 4.05
CA ASP A 124 1.57 18.91 3.26
C ASP A 124 1.54 17.42 3.67
N HIS A 125 0.67 17.07 4.63
CA HIS A 125 0.44 15.68 5.01
C HIS A 125 0.17 14.83 3.77
N THR A 126 0.94 13.75 3.65
CA THR A 126 0.97 12.87 2.49
C THR A 126 0.98 11.44 2.97
N VAL A 127 0.05 10.62 2.49
CA VAL A 127 -0.02 9.18 2.77
C VAL A 127 0.39 8.39 1.56
N TYR A 128 0.93 7.19 1.76
CA TYR A 128 1.41 6.34 0.68
C TYR A 128 1.35 4.86 1.04
N TYR A 129 1.39 4.03 -0.01
CA TYR A 129 1.60 2.59 0.07
C TYR A 129 2.35 2.10 -1.16
N VAL A 130 3.11 1.03 -1.03
CA VAL A 130 3.82 0.38 -2.15
C VAL A 130 4.15 -1.06 -1.79
N GLY A 131 4.19 -1.94 -2.78
CA GLY A 131 4.73 -3.27 -2.55
C GLY A 131 5.09 -4.02 -3.82
N ASP A 132 5.82 -5.12 -3.62
CA ASP A 132 6.18 -6.07 -4.67
C ASP A 132 4.93 -6.79 -5.20
N THR A 133 4.68 -6.66 -6.50
CA THR A 133 3.55 -7.30 -7.19
C THR A 133 3.90 -8.67 -7.73
N THR A 134 5.18 -9.07 -7.70
CA THR A 134 5.66 -10.35 -8.22
C THR A 134 4.94 -11.52 -7.54
N GLY A 135 4.33 -12.39 -8.36
CA GLY A 135 3.60 -13.56 -7.85
C GLY A 135 2.29 -13.23 -7.12
N THR A 136 1.77 -12.00 -7.24
CA THR A 136 0.47 -11.63 -6.69
C THR A 136 -0.64 -12.38 -7.42
N THR A 137 -1.49 -13.07 -6.67
CA THR A 137 -2.68 -13.77 -7.18
C THR A 137 -3.85 -13.55 -6.24
N LEU A 138 -5.07 -13.47 -6.76
CA LEU A 138 -6.29 -13.39 -5.95
C LEU A 138 -7.04 -14.73 -5.97
N PRO A 139 -7.63 -15.16 -4.84
CA PRO A 139 -8.64 -16.21 -4.86
C PRO A 139 -9.80 -15.81 -5.77
N THR A 140 -10.42 -16.78 -6.45
CA THR A 140 -11.61 -16.55 -7.28
C THR A 140 -12.92 -16.69 -6.50
N SER A 141 -12.85 -17.15 -5.25
CA SER A 141 -14.00 -17.39 -4.38
C SER A 141 -13.58 -17.40 -2.91
N GLY A 142 -14.56 -17.31 -2.01
CA GLY A 142 -14.36 -17.37 -0.57
C GLY A 142 -14.05 -16.02 0.05
N THR A 143 -13.71 -16.05 1.33
CA THR A 143 -13.43 -14.86 2.14
C THR A 143 -12.07 -14.94 2.81
N ALA A 144 -11.40 -13.80 2.97
CA ALA A 144 -10.19 -13.67 3.77
C ALA A 144 -10.33 -12.46 4.72
N THR A 145 -9.87 -12.61 5.94
CA THR A 145 -9.80 -11.54 6.94
C THR A 145 -8.36 -11.12 7.13
N TYR A 146 -8.11 -9.82 7.16
CA TYR A 146 -6.80 -9.21 7.32
C TYR A 146 -6.79 -8.44 8.63
N ALA A 147 -5.79 -8.66 9.47
CA ALA A 147 -5.48 -7.77 10.58
C ALA A 147 -4.79 -6.53 10.02
N VAL A 148 -5.43 -5.38 10.15
CA VAL A 148 -5.02 -4.13 9.48
C VAL A 148 -4.63 -3.08 10.51
N THR A 149 -3.52 -2.40 10.23
CA THR A 149 -3.06 -1.21 10.94
C THR A 149 -3.24 0.01 10.05
N GLY A 150 -3.71 1.11 10.62
CA GLY A 150 -3.84 2.41 9.96
C GLY A 150 -2.96 3.47 10.63
N ILE A 151 -2.25 4.25 9.82
CA ILE A 151 -1.37 5.34 10.24
C ILE A 151 -2.02 6.66 9.85
N ASN A 152 -2.28 7.48 10.87
CA ASN A 152 -2.69 8.88 10.74
C ASN A 152 -2.20 9.63 11.98
N ASN A 153 -1.33 10.62 11.79
CA ASN A 153 -0.79 11.48 12.83
C ASN A 153 -0.38 10.68 14.08
N SER A 154 0.32 9.57 13.87
CA SER A 154 0.61 8.64 14.98
C SER A 154 1.88 9.03 15.73
N GLY A 155 2.80 9.77 15.10
CA GLY A 155 4.09 10.14 15.68
C GLY A 155 4.84 8.91 16.21
N GLY A 156 4.78 7.79 15.50
CA GLY A 156 5.36 6.50 15.91
C GLY A 156 4.63 5.75 17.03
N GLY A 157 3.51 6.28 17.55
CA GLY A 157 2.78 5.75 18.70
C GLY A 157 1.44 5.10 18.35
N SER A 158 0.35 5.72 18.82
CA SER A 158 -1.00 5.16 18.73
C SER A 158 -1.45 5.09 17.27
N VAL A 159 -1.81 3.90 16.79
CA VAL A 159 -2.28 3.65 15.41
C VAL A 159 -3.74 3.20 15.41
N LEU A 160 -4.42 3.33 14.27
CA LEU A 160 -5.69 2.67 14.08
C LEU A 160 -5.47 1.17 13.91
N SER A 161 -6.38 0.36 14.40
CA SER A 161 -6.36 -1.10 14.23
C SER A 161 -7.75 -1.66 13.99
N GLY A 162 -7.83 -2.77 13.27
CA GLY A 162 -9.09 -3.44 13.00
C GLY A 162 -8.92 -4.53 11.97
N ASN A 163 -10.03 -4.98 11.40
CA ASN A 163 -10.03 -6.04 10.41
C ASN A 163 -10.71 -5.59 9.12
N PHE A 164 -10.10 -5.94 8.00
CA PHE A 164 -10.76 -5.90 6.70
C PHE A 164 -11.09 -7.32 6.23
N THR A 165 -12.26 -7.51 5.63
CA THR A 165 -12.71 -8.78 5.09
C THR A 165 -12.91 -8.66 3.60
N ALA A 166 -12.09 -9.36 2.83
CA ALA A 166 -12.26 -9.52 1.40
C ALA A 166 -13.21 -10.69 1.13
N ASN A 167 -14.23 -10.47 0.31
CA ASN A 167 -15.10 -11.50 -0.25
C ASN A 167 -14.84 -11.57 -1.76
N PHE A 168 -14.04 -12.54 -2.16
CA PHE A 168 -13.63 -12.72 -3.55
C PHE A 168 -14.75 -13.28 -4.43
N SER A 169 -15.74 -13.96 -3.84
CA SER A 169 -16.94 -14.41 -4.58
C SER A 169 -17.81 -13.23 -5.04
N THR A 170 -17.78 -12.12 -4.32
CA THR A 170 -18.58 -10.91 -4.63
C THR A 170 -17.75 -9.70 -5.03
N ASN A 171 -16.42 -9.85 -5.06
CA ASN A 171 -15.46 -8.78 -5.32
C ASN A 171 -15.69 -7.54 -4.41
N ARG A 172 -15.83 -7.77 -3.10
CA ARG A 172 -16.06 -6.72 -2.11
C ARG A 172 -15.04 -6.78 -0.98
N LEU A 173 -14.55 -5.62 -0.56
CA LEU A 173 -13.74 -5.45 0.65
C LEU A 173 -14.50 -4.58 1.64
N SER A 174 -14.67 -5.04 2.87
CA SER A 174 -15.35 -4.29 3.93
C SER A 174 -14.54 -4.30 5.21
N GLY A 175 -14.82 -3.38 6.12
CA GLY A 175 -14.20 -3.36 7.44
C GLY A 175 -13.98 -1.94 7.95
N SER A 176 -13.38 -1.88 9.14
CA SER A 176 -13.12 -0.62 9.83
C SER A 176 -11.91 -0.73 10.75
N LEU A 177 -11.24 0.39 10.96
CA LEU A 177 -10.14 0.57 11.89
C LEU A 177 -10.56 1.59 12.96
N THR A 178 -10.10 1.38 14.19
CA THR A 178 -10.38 2.28 15.31
C THR A 178 -9.14 2.55 16.14
N ARG A 179 -9.15 3.70 16.80
CA ARG A 179 -8.21 4.19 17.80
C ARG A 179 -8.99 5.06 18.78
N THR A 180 -8.48 5.24 19.99
CA THR A 180 -9.03 6.19 20.97
C THR A 180 -8.04 7.32 21.24
N GLY A 181 -8.57 8.51 21.58
CA GLY A 181 -7.78 9.63 22.09
C GLY A 181 -7.02 10.45 21.03
N SER A 182 -7.29 10.26 19.74
CA SER A 182 -6.73 11.11 18.69
C SER A 182 -7.60 12.36 18.46
N SER A 183 -6.96 13.49 18.14
CA SER A 183 -7.65 14.72 17.75
C SER A 183 -7.94 14.82 16.25
N THR A 184 -7.42 13.90 15.43
CA THR A 184 -7.53 13.94 13.96
C THR A 184 -8.48 12.87 13.42
N VAL A 185 -8.14 11.59 13.62
CA VAL A 185 -8.91 10.43 13.15
C VAL A 185 -8.94 9.36 14.23
N ASN A 186 -10.15 9.00 14.66
CA ASN A 186 -10.37 7.89 15.59
C ASN A 186 -10.94 6.65 14.89
N THR A 187 -11.66 6.83 13.79
CA THR A 187 -12.25 5.72 13.03
C THR A 187 -12.01 5.90 11.54
N LEU A 188 -11.72 4.79 10.85
CA LEU A 188 -11.75 4.68 9.40
C LEU A 188 -12.66 3.52 9.03
N ALA A 189 -13.66 3.74 8.18
CA ALA A 189 -14.55 2.69 7.67
C ALA A 189 -14.53 2.66 6.15
N LEU A 190 -14.55 1.45 5.58
CA LEU A 190 -14.73 1.24 4.15
C LEU A 190 -16.22 1.37 3.78
N GLY A 191 -16.50 2.06 2.68
CA GLY A 191 -17.85 2.33 2.20
C GLY A 191 -18.34 3.76 2.48
N SER A 192 -19.48 4.12 1.88
CA SER A 192 -20.06 5.46 1.93
C SER A 192 -21.07 5.65 3.05
N SER A 193 -21.52 4.59 3.73
CA SER A 193 -22.50 4.63 4.82
C SER A 193 -22.56 3.29 5.56
N THR A 194 -23.41 3.22 6.58
CA THR A 194 -23.77 1.93 7.21
C THR A 194 -24.48 0.97 6.26
N LEU A 195 -25.12 1.47 5.20
CA LEU A 195 -25.83 0.67 4.20
C LEU A 195 -24.90 0.18 3.07
N VAL A 196 -23.88 0.97 2.74
CA VAL A 196 -22.85 0.63 1.76
C VAL A 196 -21.52 0.69 2.48
N ASN A 197 -21.16 -0.42 3.11
CA ASN A 197 -19.98 -0.59 3.98
C ASN A 197 -18.86 -1.40 3.31
N TYR A 198 -18.79 -1.34 1.98
CA TYR A 198 -17.78 -2.05 1.19
C TYR A 198 -17.24 -1.17 0.08
N VAL A 199 -16.09 -1.59 -0.45
CA VAL A 199 -15.47 -1.08 -1.66
C VAL A 199 -15.30 -2.21 -2.67
N SER A 200 -15.13 -1.86 -3.94
CA SER A 200 -15.08 -2.86 -5.01
C SER A 200 -13.66 -3.37 -5.19
N ILE A 201 -13.52 -4.69 -5.36
CA ILE A 201 -12.27 -5.34 -5.73
C ILE A 201 -12.25 -5.48 -7.27
N ASN A 202 -11.15 -5.09 -7.90
CA ASN A 202 -10.85 -5.41 -9.28
C ASN A 202 -9.89 -6.62 -9.31
N PRO A 203 -10.37 -7.82 -9.67
CA PRO A 203 -9.56 -9.02 -9.67
C PRO A 203 -8.46 -9.02 -10.73
N THR A 204 -8.62 -8.26 -11.83
CA THR A 204 -7.65 -8.20 -12.92
C THR A 204 -6.37 -7.48 -12.51
N SER A 205 -6.51 -6.39 -11.75
CA SER A 205 -5.38 -5.60 -11.25
C SER A 205 -5.06 -5.89 -9.80
N ALA A 206 -5.71 -6.85 -9.14
CA ALA A 206 -5.57 -7.07 -7.70
C ALA A 206 -5.82 -5.80 -6.85
N SER A 207 -6.54 -4.81 -7.37
CA SER A 207 -6.76 -3.51 -6.71
C SER A 207 -8.14 -3.42 -6.09
N PHE A 208 -8.34 -2.44 -5.22
CA PHE A 208 -9.65 -2.09 -4.71
C PHE A 208 -9.79 -0.57 -4.60
N SER A 209 -11.00 -0.07 -4.80
CA SER A 209 -11.30 1.33 -4.60
C SER A 209 -12.78 1.58 -4.31
N GLY A 210 -13.06 2.71 -3.68
CA GLY A 210 -14.43 3.13 -3.39
C GLY A 210 -14.49 4.29 -2.41
N ALA A 211 -15.64 4.43 -1.76
CA ALA A 211 -15.84 5.43 -0.72
C ALA A 211 -15.24 4.97 0.61
N ALA A 212 -14.84 5.93 1.43
CA ALA A 212 -14.44 5.71 2.82
C ALA A 212 -15.03 6.79 3.73
N ARG A 213 -15.00 6.53 5.04
CA ARG A 213 -15.32 7.52 6.06
C ARG A 213 -14.28 7.55 7.16
N ALA A 214 -13.73 8.72 7.43
CA ALA A 214 -12.93 9.01 8.62
C ALA A 214 -13.81 9.77 9.62
N ASP A 215 -14.18 9.13 10.72
CA ASP A 215 -15.21 9.61 11.63
C ASP A 215 -16.50 9.97 10.86
N ALA A 216 -16.95 11.22 10.91
CA ALA A 216 -18.11 11.69 10.15
C ALA A 216 -17.78 12.17 8.72
N THR A 217 -16.50 12.19 8.34
CA THR A 217 -16.00 12.81 7.09
C THR A 217 -15.99 11.80 5.96
N ALA A 218 -16.64 12.11 4.84
CA ALA A 218 -16.59 11.27 3.64
C ALA A 218 -15.30 11.50 2.84
N GLY A 219 -14.76 10.43 2.27
CA GLY A 219 -13.59 10.45 1.41
C GLY A 219 -13.60 9.26 0.47
N THR A 220 -12.43 8.99 -0.10
CA THR A 220 -12.20 7.86 -1.00
C THR A 220 -11.11 6.98 -0.44
N VAL A 221 -11.09 5.74 -0.91
CA VAL A 221 -10.02 4.78 -0.61
C VAL A 221 -9.60 4.09 -1.89
N GLU A 222 -8.31 3.83 -1.99
CA GLU A 222 -7.72 2.97 -2.99
C GLU A 222 -6.61 2.11 -2.37
N GLY A 223 -6.33 0.98 -2.99
CA GLY A 223 -5.27 0.10 -2.56
C GLY A 223 -5.15 -1.14 -3.42
N ARG A 224 -4.30 -2.06 -2.95
CA ARG A 224 -3.97 -3.29 -3.67
C ARG A 224 -3.74 -4.46 -2.72
N PHE A 225 -4.04 -5.66 -3.22
CA PHE A 225 -3.59 -6.91 -2.62
C PHE A 225 -2.20 -7.25 -3.15
N TYR A 226 -1.42 -7.94 -2.32
CA TYR A 226 -0.04 -8.32 -2.60
C TYR A 226 0.21 -9.78 -2.22
N GLY A 227 1.14 -10.41 -2.95
CA GLY A 227 1.59 -11.78 -2.72
C GLY A 227 0.58 -12.85 -3.12
N ALA A 228 1.04 -14.10 -3.05
CA ALA A 228 0.25 -15.25 -3.48
C ALA A 228 -1.04 -15.41 -2.65
N ASN A 229 -2.15 -15.59 -3.36
CA ASN A 229 -3.50 -15.70 -2.80
C ASN A 229 -3.86 -14.49 -1.91
N ALA A 230 -3.46 -13.28 -2.30
CA ALA A 230 -3.70 -12.04 -1.58
C ALA A 230 -3.25 -12.13 -0.12
N ALA A 231 -1.97 -12.46 0.11
CA ALA A 231 -1.42 -12.66 1.45
C ALA A 231 -1.43 -11.37 2.30
N ALA A 232 -1.30 -10.22 1.65
CA ALA A 232 -1.34 -8.90 2.28
C ALA A 232 -2.19 -7.92 1.46
N LEU A 233 -2.53 -6.79 2.08
CA LEU A 233 -3.10 -5.62 1.42
C LEU A 233 -2.46 -4.34 1.97
N ALA A 234 -2.42 -3.30 1.15
CA ALA A 234 -2.09 -1.95 1.57
C ALA A 234 -2.85 -0.92 0.72
N GLY A 235 -3.04 0.28 1.26
CA GLY A 235 -3.78 1.34 0.59
C GLY A 235 -3.76 2.66 1.34
N ILE A 236 -4.47 3.63 0.77
CA ILE A 236 -4.66 4.96 1.35
C ILE A 236 -6.14 5.35 1.30
N ALA A 237 -6.61 6.00 2.35
CA ALA A 237 -7.87 6.73 2.37
C ALA A 237 -7.57 8.23 2.35
N THR A 238 -8.21 8.96 1.44
CA THR A 238 -7.97 10.39 1.23
C THR A 238 -9.24 11.20 1.43
N PHE A 239 -9.09 12.40 1.99
CA PHE A 239 -10.18 13.28 2.36
C PHE A 239 -9.90 14.71 1.91
N ALA A 240 -10.95 15.53 1.78
CA ALA A 240 -10.79 16.94 1.45
C ALA A 240 -9.90 17.68 2.48
N ASP A 241 -10.04 17.31 3.76
CA ASP A 241 -9.10 17.65 4.81
C ASP A 241 -8.01 16.56 4.90
N ARG A 242 -6.87 16.83 4.28
CA ARG A 242 -5.73 15.91 4.25
C ARG A 242 -5.16 15.55 5.61
N SER A 243 -5.42 16.33 6.67
CA SER A 243 -4.98 15.95 8.03
C SER A 243 -5.64 14.63 8.49
N LYS A 244 -6.71 14.22 7.80
CA LYS A 244 -7.44 12.98 8.02
C LYS A 244 -7.05 11.85 7.08
N ASP A 245 -6.15 12.09 6.13
CA ASP A 245 -5.66 11.02 5.27
C ASP A 245 -5.07 9.88 6.10
N VAL A 246 -5.33 8.64 5.69
CA VAL A 246 -4.87 7.45 6.43
C VAL A 246 -4.18 6.50 5.46
N ALA A 247 -2.94 6.13 5.75
CA ALA A 247 -2.32 4.95 5.12
C ALA A 247 -2.67 3.71 5.92
N PHE A 248 -2.89 2.58 5.27
CA PHE A 248 -3.15 1.33 5.98
C PHE A 248 -2.52 0.13 5.27
N GLY A 249 -2.27 -0.91 6.05
CA GLY A 249 -1.81 -2.18 5.54
C GLY A 249 -2.03 -3.30 6.54
N GLY A 250 -2.13 -4.52 6.03
CA GLY A 250 -2.44 -5.67 6.84
C GLY A 250 -2.18 -6.98 6.10
N ALA A 251 -2.18 -8.06 6.88
CA ALA A 251 -1.99 -9.42 6.38
C ALA A 251 -3.00 -10.35 7.06
N ARG A 252 -3.23 -11.49 6.42
CA ARG A 252 -4.07 -12.57 6.96
C ARG A 252 -3.32 -13.47 7.94
#